data_AF-A0A8S1XWN0-F1
#
_entry.id   AF-A0A8S1XWN0-F1
#
_cell.length_a   1.000
_cell.length_b   1.000
_cell.length_c   1.000
_cell.angle_alpha   90.00
_cell.angle_beta   90.00
_cell.angle_gamma   90.00
#
_symmetry.space_group_name_H-M   'P 1'
#
loop_
_entity.id
_entity.type
_entity.pdbx_description
1 polymer ?
#
loop_
_entity_poly.entity_id
_entity_poly.type
_entity_poly.pdbx_seq_one_letter_code
_entity_poly.pdbx_strand_id
1 'polypeptide(L)'
;MKALLILGLVIFTQAVFVKHASEPHAAVFAQLEALEDHPLGKKILDTIALQMKNKSPLSDIAKMLQDLRENLVLQQQDAELVHVAQEADCEAEIYGYNRRIDFASNEITEATIDINKYTADIELLETDIANKEQQLQILANQEEQLRQKRAEDHASFEERQITTPKVVEALDVIAAKLSAIQPEADAEAVLAELERVGGNNPILALVQLASTFSAEKLQNVQDKIAELRASLEQSIIDDQEEEVQAQLNFEAQIVEINEQRAALQSEKADSETKLGQAQVQLAAAKKRKYDAGRELDSATRGKVAKEAECEAWRTQYARDTEQRTVEIGIIRQVEQILATKLEGASSYIKGRIN
;
A
#
# COMPACT_ATOMS: atom_id res chain seq x y z
N MET A 1 9.35 -72.98 61.00
CA MET A 1 10.71 -73.51 61.15
C MET A 1 11.33 -72.84 62.37
N LYS A 2 11.76 -73.66 63.35
CA LYS A 2 12.82 -73.49 64.37
C LYS A 2 13.23 -72.07 64.81
N ALA A 3 13.49 -71.74 66.07
CA ALA A 3 13.39 -72.41 67.36
C ALA A 3 13.81 -71.38 68.43
N LEU A 4 13.32 -71.58 69.65
CA LEU A 4 13.96 -71.44 70.96
C LEU A 4 15.10 -70.42 71.21
N LEU A 5 14.96 -69.68 72.32
CA LEU A 5 15.70 -69.74 73.61
C LEU A 5 15.71 -68.34 74.26
N ILE A 6 15.04 -68.11 75.40
CA ILE A 6 15.51 -68.33 76.79
C ILE A 6 16.67 -67.38 77.13
N LEU A 7 16.81 -66.68 78.25
CA LEU A 7 16.06 -66.42 79.49
C LEU A 7 17.09 -65.60 80.32
N GLY A 8 16.69 -64.54 81.02
CA GLY A 8 17.65 -63.78 81.82
C GLY A 8 17.07 -62.57 82.54
N LEU A 9 16.50 -62.81 83.71
CA LEU A 9 16.13 -61.84 84.77
C LEU A 9 16.97 -60.56 84.81
N VAL A 10 16.33 -59.37 84.89
CA VAL A 10 16.70 -58.28 85.82
C VAL A 10 15.46 -57.38 86.09
N ILE A 11 14.93 -57.48 87.33
CA ILE A 11 14.31 -56.42 88.16
C ILE A 11 13.07 -55.66 87.64
N PHE A 12 11.93 -55.96 88.27
CA PHE A 12 10.79 -55.04 88.39
C PHE A 12 11.23 -53.77 89.13
N THR A 13 11.31 -52.65 88.42
CA THR A 13 11.07 -51.34 89.01
C THR A 13 9.94 -50.70 88.24
N GLN A 14 8.78 -50.58 88.90
CA GLN A 14 7.73 -49.67 88.45
C GLN A 14 8.30 -48.27 88.56
N ALA A 15 8.81 -47.73 87.46
CA ALA A 15 8.93 -46.29 87.31
C ALA A 15 7.50 -45.74 87.25
N VAL A 16 6.97 -45.40 88.43
CA VAL A 16 5.91 -44.43 88.58
C VAL A 16 6.41 -43.18 87.85
N PHE A 17 5.91 -42.94 86.64
CA PHE A 17 6.04 -41.64 86.01
C PHE A 17 5.29 -40.66 86.90
N VAL A 18 6.07 -39.96 87.73
CA VAL A 18 5.65 -38.81 88.49
C VAL A 18 5.06 -37.82 87.50
N LYS A 19 3.74 -37.69 87.53
CA LYS A 19 2.98 -36.61 86.91
C LYS A 19 3.54 -35.30 87.50
N HIS A 20 4.53 -34.70 86.82
CA HIS A 20 4.96 -33.35 87.14
C HIS A 20 3.72 -32.47 87.07
N ALA A 21 3.54 -31.63 88.09
CA ALA A 21 2.45 -30.66 88.15
C ALA A 21 2.51 -29.84 86.86
N SER A 22 1.57 -30.08 85.94
CA SER A 22 1.35 -29.20 84.80
C SER A 22 1.01 -27.85 85.42
N GLU A 23 1.85 -26.84 85.23
CA GLU A 23 1.46 -25.48 85.57
C GLU A 23 0.08 -25.24 84.93
N PRO A 24 -0.93 -24.82 85.71
CA PRO A 24 -2.32 -24.79 85.24
C PRO A 24 -2.55 -23.86 84.03
N HIS A 25 -1.51 -23.14 83.59
CA HIS A 25 -1.55 -22.19 82.48
C HIS A 25 -0.45 -22.38 81.42
N ALA A 26 0.42 -23.40 81.49
CA ALA A 26 1.55 -23.56 80.56
C ALA A 26 1.16 -23.55 79.07
N ALA A 27 0.05 -24.21 78.71
CA ALA A 27 -0.46 -24.23 77.34
C ALA A 27 -1.04 -22.88 76.88
N VAL A 28 -1.48 -22.03 77.81
CA VAL A 28 -1.96 -20.67 77.52
C VAL A 28 -0.78 -19.72 77.34
N PHE A 29 0.27 -19.89 78.16
CA PHE A 29 1.49 -19.10 78.11
C PHE A 29 2.22 -19.34 76.79
N ALA A 30 2.39 -20.60 76.36
CA ALA A 30 2.99 -20.92 75.07
C ALA A 30 2.21 -20.34 73.87
N GLN A 31 0.88 -20.26 73.95
CA GLN A 31 0.05 -19.64 72.91
C GLN A 31 0.22 -18.10 72.88
N LEU A 32 0.34 -17.46 74.04
CA LEU A 32 0.55 -16.02 74.15
C LEU A 32 1.98 -15.61 73.78
N GLU A 33 2.97 -16.46 74.07
CA GLU A 33 4.37 -16.30 73.68
C GLU A 33 4.53 -16.43 72.15
N ALA A 34 3.89 -17.42 71.52
CA ALA A 34 3.84 -17.55 70.07
C ALA A 34 3.15 -16.35 69.38
N LEU A 35 2.19 -15.70 70.04
CA LEU A 35 1.57 -14.46 69.56
C LEU A 35 2.49 -13.25 69.74
N GLU A 36 3.33 -13.24 70.77
CA GLU A 36 4.32 -12.20 71.01
C GLU A 36 5.46 -12.21 69.99
N ASP A 37 5.79 -13.37 69.42
CA ASP A 37 6.74 -13.46 68.32
C ASP A 37 6.27 -12.70 67.06
N HIS A 38 4.98 -12.38 66.94
CA HIS A 38 4.45 -11.55 65.86
C HIS A 38 4.38 -10.05 66.25
N PRO A 39 4.86 -9.11 65.41
CA PRO A 39 4.86 -7.67 65.73
C PRO A 39 3.49 -7.10 66.13
N LEU A 40 2.43 -7.50 65.43
CA LEU A 40 1.06 -7.10 65.79
C LEU A 40 0.59 -7.78 67.09
N GLY A 41 0.86 -9.08 67.26
CA GLY A 41 0.42 -9.82 68.44
C GLY A 41 1.07 -9.26 69.71
N LYS A 42 2.36 -8.95 69.67
CA LYS A 42 3.06 -8.22 70.73
C LYS A 42 2.41 -6.87 71.04
N LYS A 43 2.16 -6.02 70.04
CA LYS A 43 1.50 -4.71 70.24
C LYS A 43 0.12 -4.86 70.86
N ILE A 44 -0.65 -5.85 70.45
CA ILE A 44 -1.97 -6.15 71.02
C ILE A 44 -1.82 -6.55 72.49
N LEU A 45 -0.92 -7.49 72.80
CA LEU A 45 -0.69 -7.95 74.17
C LEU A 45 -0.17 -6.84 75.10
N ASP A 46 0.73 -5.99 74.62
CA ASP A 46 1.24 -4.82 75.35
C ASP A 46 0.13 -3.79 75.60
N THR A 47 -0.74 -3.57 74.61
CA THR A 47 -1.91 -2.67 74.74
C THR A 47 -2.90 -3.22 75.76
N ILE A 48 -3.15 -4.54 75.75
CA ILE A 48 -3.99 -5.20 76.75
C ILE A 48 -3.37 -5.05 78.15
N ALA A 49 -2.06 -5.28 78.30
CA ALA A 49 -1.35 -5.11 79.57
C ALA A 49 -1.48 -3.69 80.13
N LEU A 50 -1.34 -2.68 79.26
CA LEU A 50 -1.52 -1.28 79.64
C LEU A 50 -2.95 -0.97 80.09
N GLN A 51 -3.96 -1.47 79.37
CA GLN A 51 -5.38 -1.29 79.73
C GLN A 51 -5.71 -1.98 81.06
N MET A 52 -5.18 -3.19 81.30
CA MET A 52 -5.33 -3.89 82.58
C MET A 52 -4.64 -3.15 83.73
N LYS A 53 -3.45 -2.57 83.52
CA LYS A 53 -2.75 -1.72 84.50
C LYS A 53 -3.57 -0.48 84.88
N ASN A 54 -4.27 0.10 83.91
CA ASN A 54 -5.15 1.25 84.10
C ASN A 54 -6.53 0.88 84.68
N LYS A 55 -6.75 -0.38 85.08
CA LYS A 55 -8.00 -0.91 85.63
C LYS A 55 -9.20 -0.83 84.66
N SER A 56 -8.95 -0.82 83.35
CA SER A 56 -10.01 -0.91 82.35
C SER A 56 -10.75 -2.25 82.49
N PRO A 57 -12.10 -2.26 82.45
CA PRO A 57 -12.88 -3.47 82.42
C PRO A 57 -12.46 -4.41 81.27
N LEU A 58 -12.46 -5.72 81.52
CA LEU A 58 -12.17 -6.72 80.47
C LEU A 58 -13.17 -6.65 79.30
N SER A 59 -14.39 -6.17 79.54
CA SER A 59 -15.38 -5.89 78.50
C SER A 59 -14.90 -4.82 77.50
N ASP A 60 -14.18 -3.81 77.97
CA ASP A 60 -13.70 -2.70 77.14
C ASP A 60 -12.51 -3.14 76.29
N ILE A 61 -11.66 -4.01 76.84
CA ILE A 61 -10.57 -4.67 76.11
C ILE A 61 -11.11 -5.60 75.03
N ALA A 62 -12.13 -6.41 75.37
CA ALA A 62 -12.79 -7.28 74.40
C ALA A 62 -13.46 -6.48 73.28
N LYS A 63 -14.13 -5.37 73.62
CA LYS A 63 -14.73 -4.45 72.65
C LYS A 63 -13.68 -3.81 71.74
N MET A 64 -12.56 -3.35 72.28
CA MET A 64 -11.45 -2.80 71.48
C MET A 64 -10.91 -3.82 70.47
N LEU A 65 -10.70 -5.07 70.87
CA LEU A 65 -10.25 -6.13 69.95
C LEU A 65 -11.29 -6.43 68.87
N GLN A 66 -12.57 -6.48 69.27
CA GLN A 66 -13.69 -6.66 68.35
C GLN A 66 -13.76 -5.51 67.34
N ASP A 67 -13.67 -4.26 67.79
CA ASP A 67 -13.70 -3.06 66.94
C ASP A 67 -12.50 -3.05 65.97
N LEU A 68 -11.30 -3.43 66.41
CA LEU A 68 -10.12 -3.56 65.55
C LEU A 68 -10.31 -4.63 64.47
N ARG A 69 -10.84 -5.79 64.84
CA ARG A 69 -11.13 -6.88 63.90
C ARG A 69 -12.20 -6.49 62.89
N GLU A 70 -13.29 -5.88 63.35
CA GLU A 70 -14.37 -5.40 62.49
C GLU A 70 -13.86 -4.32 61.53
N ASN A 71 -12.98 -3.43 61.99
CA ASN A 71 -12.33 -2.44 61.12
C ASN A 71 -11.49 -3.11 60.01
N LEU A 72 -10.67 -4.11 60.33
CA LEU A 72 -9.90 -4.86 59.32
C LEU A 72 -10.80 -5.61 58.33
N VAL A 73 -11.94 -6.15 58.79
CA VAL A 73 -12.94 -6.78 57.92
C VAL A 73 -13.57 -5.75 56.98
N LEU A 74 -13.93 -4.57 57.49
CA LEU A 74 -14.46 -3.48 56.66
C LEU A 74 -13.43 -3.00 55.64
N GLN A 75 -12.17 -2.81 56.05
CA GLN A 75 -11.08 -2.47 55.14
C GLN A 75 -10.88 -3.51 54.03
N GLN A 76 -11.02 -4.81 54.34
CA GLN A 76 -10.97 -5.85 53.32
C GLN A 76 -12.15 -5.78 52.36
N GLN A 77 -13.36 -5.49 52.86
CA GLN A 77 -14.54 -5.30 52.01
C GLN A 77 -14.39 -4.08 51.09
N ASP A 78 -13.90 -2.96 51.61
CA ASP A 78 -13.62 -1.77 50.81
C ASP A 78 -12.54 -2.05 49.76
N ALA A 79 -11.46 -2.75 50.13
CA ALA A 79 -10.40 -3.14 49.21
C ALA A 79 -10.90 -4.09 48.11
N GLU A 80 -11.83 -5.01 48.42
CA GLU A 80 -12.48 -5.88 47.43
C GLU A 80 -13.26 -5.05 46.40
N LEU A 81 -14.06 -4.08 46.86
CA LEU A 81 -14.82 -3.22 45.96
C LEU A 81 -13.90 -2.41 45.03
N VAL A 82 -12.79 -1.90 45.57
CA VAL A 82 -11.77 -1.20 44.78
C VAL A 82 -11.13 -2.15 43.76
N HIS A 83 -10.75 -3.37 44.19
CA HIS A 83 -10.12 -4.35 43.32
C HIS A 83 -11.04 -4.76 42.16
N VAL A 84 -12.32 -5.03 42.44
CA VAL A 84 -13.31 -5.35 41.40
C VAL A 84 -13.45 -4.20 40.39
N ALA A 85 -13.50 -2.94 40.88
CA ALA A 85 -13.57 -1.78 39.99
C ALA A 85 -12.29 -1.62 39.14
N GLN A 86 -11.12 -1.88 39.72
CA GLN A 86 -9.83 -1.85 39.02
C GLN A 86 -9.74 -2.95 37.96
N GLU A 87 -10.20 -4.17 38.24
CA GLU A 87 -10.22 -5.26 37.25
C GLU A 87 -11.14 -4.94 36.08
N ALA A 88 -12.31 -4.34 36.35
CA ALA A 88 -13.22 -3.90 35.30
C ALA A 88 -12.60 -2.79 34.41
N ASP A 89 -11.91 -1.82 35.03
CA ASP A 89 -11.17 -0.78 34.31
C ASP A 89 -10.03 -1.36 33.46
N CYS A 90 -9.27 -2.30 34.03
CA CYS A 90 -8.22 -3.03 33.34
C CYS A 90 -8.73 -3.76 32.10
N GLU A 91 -9.81 -4.52 32.23
CA GLU A 91 -10.43 -5.23 31.11
C GLU A 91 -10.90 -4.26 30.02
N ALA A 92 -11.60 -3.19 30.40
CA ALA A 92 -12.14 -2.20 29.47
C ALA A 92 -11.04 -1.46 28.70
N GLU A 93 -10.00 -0.98 29.38
CA GLU A 93 -8.89 -0.24 28.77
C GLU A 93 -8.03 -1.15 27.88
N ILE A 94 -7.67 -2.36 28.33
CA ILE A 94 -6.92 -3.33 27.52
C ILE A 94 -7.72 -3.70 26.27
N TYR A 95 -9.03 -3.92 26.40
CA TYR A 95 -9.91 -4.15 25.25
C TYR A 95 -9.93 -2.95 24.29
N GLY A 96 -9.99 -1.72 24.82
CA GLY A 96 -9.88 -0.48 24.05
C GLY A 96 -8.58 -0.39 23.25
N TYR A 97 -7.44 -0.72 23.87
CA TYR A 97 -6.16 -0.78 23.18
C TYR A 97 -6.12 -1.87 22.10
N ASN A 98 -6.62 -3.07 22.38
CA ASN A 98 -6.67 -4.15 21.39
C ASN A 98 -7.47 -3.72 20.15
N ARG A 99 -8.64 -3.09 20.32
CA ARG A 99 -9.42 -2.58 19.18
C ARG A 99 -8.67 -1.55 18.35
N ARG A 100 -7.93 -0.64 19.00
CA ARG A 100 -7.10 0.37 18.32
C ARG A 100 -5.95 -0.28 17.55
N ILE A 101 -5.28 -1.28 18.15
CA ILE A 101 -4.23 -2.08 17.52
C ILE A 101 -4.76 -2.80 16.29
N ASP A 102 -5.91 -3.47 16.40
CA ASP A 102 -6.53 -4.20 15.29
C ASP A 102 -6.90 -3.25 14.14
N PHE A 103 -7.54 -2.12 14.47
CA PHE A 103 -7.90 -1.10 13.50
C PHE A 103 -6.66 -0.55 12.77
N ALA A 104 -5.64 -0.14 13.52
CA ALA A 104 -4.41 0.39 12.94
C ALA A 104 -3.68 -0.65 12.07
N SER A 105 -3.67 -1.92 12.49
CA SER A 105 -3.06 -3.02 11.72
C SER A 105 -3.79 -3.29 10.40
N ASN A 106 -5.12 -3.23 10.41
CA ASN A 106 -5.94 -3.36 9.21
C ASN A 106 -5.72 -2.16 8.27
N GLU A 107 -5.72 -0.93 8.78
CA GLU A 107 -5.43 0.28 8.01
C GLU A 107 -4.04 0.24 7.34
N ILE A 108 -3.02 -0.25 8.04
CA ILE A 108 -1.67 -0.44 7.46
C ILE A 108 -1.71 -1.43 6.31
N THR A 109 -2.48 -2.51 6.44
CA THR A 109 -2.61 -3.55 5.42
C THR A 109 -3.31 -2.99 4.18
N GLU A 110 -4.47 -2.36 4.36
CA GLU A 110 -5.23 -1.73 3.28
C GLU A 110 -4.43 -0.64 2.57
N ALA A 111 -3.80 0.27 3.33
CA ALA A 111 -2.98 1.32 2.75
C ALA A 111 -1.77 0.75 1.99
N THR A 112 -1.25 -0.42 2.39
CA THR A 112 -0.17 -1.10 1.64
C THR A 112 -0.67 -1.66 0.30
N ILE A 113 -1.87 -2.23 0.28
CA ILE A 113 -2.51 -2.70 -0.97
C ILE A 113 -2.74 -1.50 -1.91
N ASP A 114 -3.27 -0.40 -1.39
CA ASP A 114 -3.49 0.84 -2.15
C ASP A 114 -2.18 1.40 -2.71
N ILE A 115 -1.12 1.46 -1.89
CA ILE A 115 0.21 1.92 -2.34
C ILE A 115 0.71 1.10 -3.52
N ASN A 116 0.60 -0.24 -3.45
CA ASN A 116 1.06 -1.10 -4.53
C ASN A 116 0.23 -0.90 -5.80
N LYS A 117 -1.10 -0.80 -5.65
CA LYS A 117 -2.02 -0.53 -6.77
C LYS A 117 -1.68 0.79 -7.45
N TYR A 118 -1.63 1.89 -6.70
CA TYR A 118 -1.39 3.21 -7.29
C TYR A 118 0.02 3.34 -7.87
N THR A 119 1.01 2.63 -7.32
CA THR A 119 2.35 2.57 -7.92
C THR A 119 2.31 1.88 -9.29
N ALA A 120 1.62 0.74 -9.40
CA ALA A 120 1.45 0.05 -10.68
C ALA A 120 0.63 0.86 -11.68
N ASP A 121 -0.44 1.52 -11.23
CA ASP A 121 -1.26 2.40 -12.08
C ASP A 121 -0.42 3.57 -12.64
N ILE A 122 0.45 4.17 -11.82
CA ILE A 122 1.38 5.23 -12.27
C ILE A 122 2.32 4.72 -13.36
N GLU A 123 2.99 3.57 -13.15
CA GLU A 123 3.92 3.00 -14.14
C GLU A 123 3.23 2.68 -15.48
N LEU A 124 2.02 2.14 -15.42
CA LEU A 124 1.20 1.86 -16.61
C LEU A 124 0.82 3.14 -17.35
N LEU A 125 0.38 4.18 -16.62
CA LEU A 125 -0.02 5.46 -17.20
C LEU A 125 1.17 6.21 -17.80
N GLU A 126 2.34 6.19 -17.16
CA GLU A 126 3.57 6.79 -17.70
C GLU A 126 3.98 6.10 -19.01
N THR A 127 3.91 4.77 -19.06
CA THR A 127 4.18 3.99 -20.28
C THR A 127 3.18 4.31 -21.39
N ASP A 128 1.89 4.38 -21.05
CA ASP A 128 0.82 4.70 -21.98
C ASP A 128 0.96 6.11 -22.58
N ILE A 129 1.29 7.11 -21.74
CA ILE A 129 1.56 8.49 -22.18
C ILE A 129 2.76 8.52 -23.13
N ALA A 130 3.86 7.85 -22.79
CA ALA A 130 5.05 7.79 -23.64
C ALA A 130 4.76 7.15 -25.01
N ASN A 131 3.96 6.08 -25.03
CA ASN A 131 3.53 5.44 -26.28
C ASN A 131 2.67 6.38 -27.14
N LYS A 132 1.73 7.12 -26.53
CA LYS A 132 0.92 8.12 -27.23
C LYS A 132 1.76 9.27 -27.77
N GLU A 133 2.78 9.73 -27.03
CA GLU A 133 3.74 10.73 -27.51
C GLU A 133 4.50 10.25 -28.74
N GLN A 134 4.95 9.00 -28.73
CA GLN A 134 5.61 8.39 -29.87
C GLN A 134 4.68 8.30 -31.09
N GLN A 135 3.42 7.89 -30.90
CA GLN A 135 2.44 7.83 -31.98
C GLN A 135 2.15 9.21 -32.58
N LEU A 136 2.02 10.25 -31.75
CA LEU A 136 1.86 11.63 -32.20
C LEU A 136 3.06 12.09 -33.05
N GLN A 137 4.28 11.70 -32.67
CA GLN A 137 5.48 12.01 -33.45
C GLN A 137 5.51 11.26 -34.79
N ILE A 138 5.09 9.99 -34.81
CA ILE A 138 4.96 9.21 -36.05
C ILE A 138 3.97 9.86 -37.00
N LEU A 139 2.79 10.27 -36.50
CA LEU A 139 1.78 10.96 -37.30
C LEU A 139 2.28 12.30 -37.84
N ALA A 140 3.00 13.08 -37.02
CA ALA A 140 3.61 14.34 -37.48
C ALA A 140 4.64 14.11 -38.60
N ASN A 141 5.46 13.06 -38.50
CA ASN A 141 6.42 12.70 -39.54
C ASN A 141 5.73 12.19 -40.82
N GLN A 142 4.65 11.41 -40.67
CA GLN A 142 3.85 10.94 -41.81
C GLN A 142 3.19 12.11 -42.55
N GLU A 143 2.65 13.09 -41.82
CA GLU A 143 2.08 14.31 -42.41
C GLU A 143 3.14 15.05 -43.24
N GLU A 144 4.33 15.26 -42.67
CA GLU A 144 5.42 15.97 -43.34
C GLU A 144 5.88 15.22 -44.60
N GLN A 145 6.07 13.90 -44.53
CA GLN A 145 6.43 13.09 -45.69
C GLN A 145 5.36 13.14 -46.79
N LEU A 146 4.08 13.11 -46.39
CA LEU A 146 2.96 13.18 -47.32
C LEU A 146 2.92 14.55 -48.02
N ARG A 147 3.16 15.64 -47.28
CA ARG A 147 3.25 17.01 -47.84
C ARG A 147 4.42 17.17 -48.81
N GLN A 148 5.59 16.64 -48.46
CA GLN A 148 6.77 16.67 -49.33
C GLN A 148 6.52 15.91 -50.63
N LYS A 149 6.03 14.67 -50.53
CA LYS A 149 5.68 13.86 -51.70
C LYS A 149 4.66 14.56 -52.58
N ARG A 150 3.62 15.16 -51.98
CA ARG A 150 2.59 15.88 -52.73
C ARG A 150 3.17 17.07 -53.51
N ALA A 151 4.11 17.80 -52.91
CA ALA A 151 4.79 18.91 -53.58
C ALA A 151 5.64 18.43 -54.77
N GLU A 152 6.35 17.31 -54.63
CA GLU A 152 7.14 16.69 -55.71
C GLU A 152 6.24 16.19 -56.86
N ASP A 153 5.14 15.50 -56.52
CA ASP A 153 4.17 14.98 -57.48
C ASP A 153 3.50 16.14 -58.24
N HIS A 154 3.12 17.22 -57.55
CA HIS A 154 2.53 18.41 -58.15
C HIS A 154 3.51 19.14 -59.09
N ALA A 155 4.76 19.34 -58.68
CA ALA A 155 5.77 19.95 -59.53
C ALA A 155 6.01 19.14 -60.82
N SER A 156 5.99 17.80 -60.71
CA SER A 156 6.10 16.90 -61.85
C SER A 156 4.91 16.99 -62.80
N PHE A 157 3.69 17.16 -62.27
CA PHE A 157 2.49 17.44 -63.06
C PHE A 157 2.58 18.80 -63.77
N GLU A 158 3.00 19.86 -63.09
CA GLU A 158 3.17 21.19 -63.70
C GLU A 158 4.18 21.16 -64.87
N GLU A 159 5.27 20.39 -64.74
CA GLU A 159 6.23 20.19 -65.82
C GLU A 159 5.59 19.48 -67.03
N ARG A 160 4.79 18.43 -66.81
CA ARG A 160 4.07 17.72 -67.88
C ARG A 160 3.03 18.60 -68.56
N GLN A 161 2.30 19.41 -67.80
CA GLN A 161 1.36 20.41 -68.32
C GLN A 161 2.01 21.44 -69.25
N ILE A 162 3.29 21.76 -69.03
CA ILE A 162 4.03 22.70 -69.89
C ILE A 162 4.67 21.99 -71.09
N THR A 163 5.19 20.78 -70.90
CA THR A 163 6.02 20.08 -71.89
C THR A 163 5.18 19.32 -72.91
N THR A 164 4.13 18.60 -72.49
CA THR A 164 3.31 17.79 -73.38
C THR A 164 2.61 18.61 -74.48
N PRO A 165 2.01 19.78 -74.20
CA PRO A 165 1.44 20.63 -75.26
C PRO A 165 2.47 21.12 -76.28
N LYS A 166 3.72 21.41 -75.84
CA LYS A 166 4.80 21.80 -76.78
C LYS A 166 5.19 20.65 -77.70
N VAL A 167 5.14 19.40 -77.21
CA VAL A 167 5.35 18.22 -78.04
C VAL A 167 4.21 18.07 -79.05
N VAL A 168 2.95 18.24 -78.62
CA VAL A 168 1.78 18.24 -79.51
C VAL A 168 1.92 19.31 -80.61
N GLU A 169 2.31 20.54 -80.24
CA GLU A 169 2.56 21.63 -81.20
C GLU A 169 3.70 21.29 -82.19
N ALA A 170 4.79 20.68 -81.71
CA ALA A 170 5.87 20.23 -82.58
C ALA A 170 5.40 19.14 -83.57
N LEU A 171 4.55 18.20 -83.11
CA LEU A 171 3.93 17.18 -83.96
C LEU A 171 2.99 17.80 -85.00
N ASP A 172 2.25 18.86 -84.66
CA ASP A 172 1.44 19.62 -85.63
C ASP A 172 2.30 20.25 -86.73
N VAL A 173 3.43 20.86 -86.36
CA VAL A 173 4.37 21.43 -87.34
C VAL A 173 4.96 20.33 -88.24
N ILE A 174 5.32 19.18 -87.68
CA ILE A 174 5.82 18.04 -88.44
C ILE A 174 4.73 17.51 -89.38
N ALA A 175 3.51 17.27 -88.89
CA ALA A 175 2.40 16.77 -89.68
C ALA A 175 2.07 17.70 -90.86
N ALA A 176 2.01 19.02 -90.61
CA ALA A 176 1.80 20.01 -91.66
C ALA A 176 2.91 19.96 -92.72
N LYS A 177 4.18 19.88 -92.32
CA LYS A 177 5.31 19.78 -93.27
C LYS A 177 5.29 18.47 -94.05
N LEU A 178 4.98 17.34 -93.42
CA LEU A 178 4.89 16.04 -94.09
C LEU A 178 3.74 16.00 -95.11
N SER A 179 2.62 16.66 -94.84
CA SER A 179 1.49 16.74 -95.77
C SER A 179 1.79 17.54 -97.05
N ALA A 180 2.78 18.43 -96.99
CA ALA A 180 3.21 19.26 -98.11
C ALA A 180 4.30 18.61 -98.98
N ILE A 181 4.79 17.42 -98.63
CA ILE A 181 5.84 16.72 -99.35
C ILE A 181 5.28 16.11 -100.65
N GLN A 182 6.04 16.26 -101.73
CA GLN A 182 5.90 15.42 -102.92
C GLN A 182 6.82 14.20 -102.76
N PRO A 183 6.29 12.96 -102.80
CA PRO A 183 7.10 11.74 -102.64
C PRO A 183 8.09 11.55 -103.80
N GLU A 184 9.07 10.65 -103.61
CA GLU A 184 10.04 10.22 -104.62
C GLU A 184 11.11 11.26 -105.03
N ALA A 185 11.51 12.13 -104.10
CA ALA A 185 12.70 12.96 -104.28
C ALA A 185 13.98 12.11 -104.39
N ASP A 186 14.96 12.59 -105.18
CA ASP A 186 16.25 11.92 -105.39
C ASP A 186 17.03 11.75 -104.07
N ALA A 187 17.30 10.49 -103.71
CA ALA A 187 17.88 10.11 -102.43
C ALA A 187 19.31 10.64 -102.23
N GLU A 188 20.12 10.75 -103.30
CA GLU A 188 21.49 11.28 -103.19
C GLU A 188 21.50 12.78 -102.86
N ALA A 189 20.57 13.55 -103.44
CA ALA A 189 20.43 14.97 -103.17
C ALA A 189 19.93 15.24 -101.74
N VAL A 190 19.02 14.40 -101.24
CA VAL A 190 18.47 14.51 -99.88
C VAL A 190 19.54 14.19 -98.82
N LEU A 191 20.35 13.15 -99.03
CA LEU A 191 21.43 12.79 -98.10
C LEU A 191 22.51 13.88 -97.99
N ALA A 192 22.87 14.53 -99.11
CA ALA A 192 23.81 15.64 -99.10
C ALA A 192 23.27 16.88 -98.35
N GLU A 193 21.96 17.16 -98.45
CA GLU A 193 21.33 18.27 -97.73
C GLU A 193 21.16 17.95 -96.23
N LEU A 194 20.92 16.67 -95.88
CA LEU A 194 20.87 16.17 -94.50
C LEU A 194 22.20 16.31 -93.77
N GLU A 195 23.33 15.99 -94.42
CA GLU A 195 24.67 16.23 -93.86
C GLU A 195 24.92 17.71 -93.56
N ARG A 196 24.28 18.61 -94.32
CA ARG A 196 24.45 20.06 -94.22
C ARG A 196 23.57 20.71 -93.15
N VAL A 197 22.35 20.22 -92.93
CA VAL A 197 21.33 20.90 -92.10
C VAL A 197 20.78 20.02 -90.97
N GLY A 198 20.95 18.70 -91.04
CA GLY A 198 20.26 17.73 -90.20
C GLY A 198 20.58 17.80 -88.71
N GLY A 199 21.80 18.18 -88.33
CA GLY A 199 22.21 18.31 -86.92
C GLY A 199 21.62 19.52 -86.20
N ASN A 200 21.25 20.57 -86.94
CA ASN A 200 20.77 21.84 -86.36
C ASN A 200 19.24 21.99 -86.43
N ASN A 201 18.55 21.18 -87.24
CA ASN A 201 17.10 21.23 -87.38
C ASN A 201 16.52 19.82 -87.60
N PRO A 202 16.20 19.10 -86.51
CA PRO A 202 15.71 17.71 -86.59
C PRO A 202 14.36 17.59 -87.30
N ILE A 203 13.49 18.61 -87.24
CA ILE A 203 12.22 18.64 -87.98
C ILE A 203 12.48 18.69 -89.49
N LEU A 204 13.41 19.56 -89.91
CA LEU A 204 13.78 19.66 -91.32
C LEU A 204 14.46 18.38 -91.82
N ALA A 205 15.31 17.77 -90.98
CA ALA A 205 15.95 16.50 -91.28
C ALA A 205 14.90 15.40 -91.52
N LEU A 206 13.88 15.31 -90.64
CA LEU A 206 12.80 14.36 -90.77
C LEU A 206 11.99 14.57 -92.05
N VAL A 207 11.68 15.82 -92.40
CA VAL A 207 10.94 16.20 -93.61
C VAL A 207 11.74 15.87 -94.88
N GLN A 208 13.03 16.15 -94.88
CA GLN A 208 13.93 15.80 -95.99
C GLN A 208 13.99 14.28 -96.18
N LEU A 209 14.19 13.51 -95.11
CA LEU A 209 14.18 12.04 -95.18
C LEU A 209 12.83 11.51 -95.71
N ALA A 210 11.71 12.06 -95.22
CA ALA A 210 10.37 11.66 -95.62
C ALA A 210 10.05 11.92 -97.10
N SER A 211 10.75 12.88 -97.75
CA SER A 211 10.61 13.13 -99.19
C SER A 211 11.12 12.00 -100.09
N THR A 212 11.94 11.10 -99.56
CA THR A 212 12.45 9.90 -100.27
C THR A 212 11.51 8.69 -100.15
N PHE A 213 10.45 8.78 -99.34
CA PHE A 213 9.52 7.68 -99.12
C PHE A 213 8.56 7.52 -100.30
N SER A 214 8.03 6.30 -100.46
CA SER A 214 6.86 6.07 -101.31
C SER A 214 5.63 6.70 -100.69
N ALA A 215 4.61 7.00 -101.50
CA ALA A 215 3.35 7.58 -101.03
C ALA A 215 2.71 6.77 -99.89
N GLU A 216 2.71 5.44 -99.99
CA GLU A 216 2.18 4.54 -98.95
C GLU A 216 2.96 4.65 -97.63
N LYS A 217 4.30 4.71 -97.68
CA LYS A 217 5.14 4.83 -96.49
C LYS A 217 5.00 6.21 -95.84
N LEU A 218 4.90 7.27 -96.65
CA LEU A 218 4.66 8.64 -96.16
C LEU A 218 3.30 8.73 -95.46
N GLN A 219 2.25 8.14 -96.03
CA GLN A 219 0.93 8.08 -95.40
C GLN A 219 0.97 7.36 -94.05
N ASN A 220 1.65 6.21 -93.95
CA ASN A 220 1.79 5.49 -92.69
C ASN A 220 2.50 6.33 -91.61
N VAL A 221 3.53 7.09 -91.98
CA VAL A 221 4.21 8.00 -91.03
C VAL A 221 3.28 9.14 -90.57
N GLN A 222 2.48 9.70 -91.49
CA GLN A 222 1.47 10.72 -91.14
C GLN A 222 0.41 10.15 -90.19
N ASP A 223 -0.10 8.95 -90.46
CA ASP A 223 -1.09 8.28 -89.62
C ASP A 223 -0.54 8.04 -88.20
N LYS A 224 0.71 7.57 -88.07
CA LYS A 224 1.36 7.38 -86.77
C LYS A 224 1.59 8.67 -86.00
N ILE A 225 1.87 9.78 -86.69
CA ILE A 225 2.01 11.09 -86.04
C ILE A 225 0.64 11.59 -85.56
N ALA A 226 -0.42 11.36 -86.33
CA ALA A 226 -1.78 11.67 -85.91
C ALA A 226 -2.22 10.83 -84.70
N GLU A 227 -1.92 9.53 -84.69
CA GLU A 227 -2.15 8.65 -83.54
C GLU A 227 -1.38 9.10 -82.30
N LEU A 228 -0.08 9.40 -82.45
CA LEU A 228 0.75 9.89 -81.34
C LEU A 228 0.21 11.22 -80.78
N ARG A 229 -0.22 12.12 -81.66
CA ARG A 229 -0.81 13.40 -81.26
C ARG A 229 -2.09 13.20 -80.46
N ALA A 230 -3.03 12.40 -80.99
CA ALA A 230 -4.29 12.11 -80.30
C ALA A 230 -4.03 11.44 -78.94
N SER A 231 -3.04 10.54 -78.87
CA SER A 231 -2.63 9.91 -77.62
C SER A 231 -2.06 10.91 -76.60
N LEU A 232 -1.27 11.90 -77.03
CA LEU A 232 -0.71 12.93 -76.14
C LEU A 232 -1.77 13.95 -75.70
N GLU A 233 -2.68 14.33 -76.60
CA GLU A 233 -3.84 15.17 -76.27
C GLU A 233 -4.73 14.50 -75.22
N GLN A 234 -5.00 13.20 -75.37
CA GLN A 234 -5.74 12.43 -74.37
C GLN A 234 -4.96 12.33 -73.05
N SER A 235 -3.65 12.08 -73.11
CA SER A 235 -2.80 12.02 -71.92
C SER A 235 -2.81 13.31 -71.10
N ILE A 236 -3.00 14.49 -71.71
CA ILE A 236 -3.15 15.76 -70.98
C ILE A 236 -4.45 15.79 -70.18
N ILE A 237 -5.54 15.27 -70.75
CA ILE A 237 -6.85 15.19 -70.08
C ILE A 237 -6.75 14.20 -68.92
N ASP A 238 -6.18 13.02 -69.18
CA ASP A 238 -6.02 11.98 -68.16
C ASP A 238 -5.14 12.47 -66.99
N ASP A 239 -4.01 13.15 -67.26
CA ASP A 239 -3.12 13.69 -66.22
C ASP A 239 -3.82 14.78 -65.37
N GLN A 240 -4.77 15.54 -65.94
CA GLN A 240 -5.59 16.49 -65.17
C GLN A 240 -6.58 15.80 -64.25
N GLU A 241 -7.25 14.75 -64.73
CA GLU A 241 -8.17 13.97 -63.91
C GLU A 241 -7.44 13.24 -62.78
N GLU A 242 -6.27 12.65 -63.08
CA GLU A 242 -5.40 12.02 -62.11
C GLU A 242 -4.91 13.01 -61.05
N GLU A 243 -4.53 14.22 -61.43
CA GLU A 243 -4.08 15.26 -60.49
C GLU A 243 -5.21 15.70 -59.55
N VAL A 244 -6.43 15.88 -60.06
CA VAL A 244 -7.60 16.20 -59.22
C VAL A 244 -7.85 15.08 -58.21
N GLN A 245 -7.79 13.82 -58.65
CA GLN A 245 -7.98 12.68 -57.76
C GLN A 245 -6.84 12.56 -56.74
N ALA A 246 -5.60 12.82 -57.14
CA ALA A 246 -4.43 12.83 -56.25
C ALA A 246 -4.57 13.90 -55.16
N GLN A 247 -5.05 15.10 -55.53
CA GLN A 247 -5.32 16.17 -54.58
C GLN A 247 -6.40 15.78 -53.57
N LEU A 248 -7.52 15.22 -54.02
CA LEU A 248 -8.60 14.77 -53.13
C LEU A 248 -8.14 13.67 -52.18
N ASN A 249 -7.36 12.70 -52.67
CA ASN A 249 -6.80 11.64 -51.86
C ASN A 249 -5.83 12.17 -50.79
N PHE A 250 -4.98 13.14 -51.17
CA PHE A 250 -4.07 13.81 -50.25
C PHE A 250 -4.84 14.55 -49.14
N GLU A 251 -5.85 15.34 -49.50
CA GLU A 251 -6.69 16.07 -48.53
C GLU A 251 -7.39 15.11 -47.56
N ALA A 252 -7.94 14.01 -48.06
CA ALA A 252 -8.57 12.98 -47.22
C ALA A 252 -7.57 12.38 -46.22
N GLN A 253 -6.36 12.05 -46.65
CA GLN A 253 -5.31 11.51 -45.76
C GLN A 253 -4.86 12.54 -44.70
N ILE A 254 -4.74 13.82 -45.07
CA ILE A 254 -4.42 14.89 -44.12
C ILE A 254 -5.53 15.04 -43.07
N VAL A 255 -6.79 14.96 -43.47
CA VAL A 255 -7.92 15.00 -42.53
C VAL A 255 -7.86 13.80 -41.57
N GLU A 256 -7.66 12.58 -42.07
CA GLU A 256 -7.55 11.38 -41.25
C GLU A 256 -6.39 11.48 -40.23
N ILE A 257 -5.22 11.94 -40.66
CA ILE A 257 -4.07 12.16 -39.76
C ILE A 257 -4.44 13.16 -38.66
N ASN A 258 -5.11 14.26 -39.00
CA ASN A 258 -5.51 15.28 -38.03
C ASN A 258 -6.55 14.77 -37.03
N GLU A 259 -7.52 13.97 -37.49
CA GLU A 259 -8.50 13.32 -36.61
C GLU A 259 -7.82 12.36 -35.63
N GLN A 260 -6.91 11.51 -36.12
CA GLN A 260 -6.14 10.59 -35.27
C GLN A 260 -5.27 11.34 -34.25
N ARG A 261 -4.62 12.44 -34.67
CA ARG A 261 -3.83 13.30 -33.76
C ARG A 261 -4.71 13.92 -32.68
N ALA A 262 -5.87 14.46 -33.05
CA ALA A 262 -6.79 15.08 -32.09
C ALA A 262 -7.30 14.04 -31.06
N ALA A 263 -7.66 12.84 -31.52
CA ALA A 263 -8.05 11.74 -30.65
C ALA A 263 -6.92 11.36 -29.68
N LEU A 264 -5.71 11.11 -30.18
CA LEU A 264 -4.55 10.77 -29.35
C LEU A 264 -4.17 11.87 -28.36
N GLN A 265 -4.29 13.15 -28.74
CA GLN A 265 -4.06 14.28 -27.84
C GLN A 265 -5.08 14.31 -26.71
N SER A 266 -6.36 14.05 -27.00
CA SER A 266 -7.40 13.96 -25.98
C SER A 266 -7.15 12.79 -25.04
N GLU A 267 -6.86 11.61 -25.57
CA GLU A 267 -6.58 10.42 -24.75
C GLU A 267 -5.32 10.59 -23.89
N LYS A 268 -4.28 11.28 -24.41
CA LYS A 268 -3.08 11.62 -23.65
C LYS A 268 -3.41 12.53 -22.47
N ALA A 269 -4.19 13.59 -22.70
CA ALA A 269 -4.60 14.51 -21.63
C ALA A 269 -5.44 13.80 -20.54
N ASP A 270 -6.30 12.86 -20.94
CA ASP A 270 -7.05 12.02 -20.01
C ASP A 270 -6.12 11.10 -19.20
N SER A 271 -5.12 10.48 -19.82
CA SER A 271 -4.11 9.67 -19.13
C SER A 271 -3.26 10.52 -18.17
N GLU A 272 -2.86 11.73 -18.54
CA GLU A 272 -2.14 12.68 -17.66
C GLU A 272 -2.98 13.09 -16.45
N THR A 273 -4.28 13.32 -16.64
CA THR A 273 -5.21 13.62 -15.54
C THR A 273 -5.30 12.44 -14.58
N LYS A 274 -5.44 11.22 -15.10
CA LYS A 274 -5.46 9.99 -14.28
C LYS A 274 -4.14 9.77 -13.55
N LEU A 275 -3.01 10.08 -14.19
CA LEU A 275 -1.67 9.99 -13.59
C LEU A 275 -1.58 10.93 -12.38
N GLY A 276 -1.99 12.18 -12.53
CA GLY A 276 -2.04 13.14 -11.43
C GLY A 276 -2.94 12.69 -10.28
N GLN A 277 -4.11 12.11 -10.59
CA GLN A 277 -5.00 11.53 -9.58
C GLN A 277 -4.33 10.37 -8.83
N ALA A 278 -3.72 9.42 -9.55
CA ALA A 278 -3.02 8.28 -8.95
C ALA A 278 -1.86 8.70 -8.05
N GLN A 279 -1.09 9.72 -8.44
CA GLN A 279 -0.02 10.30 -7.63
C GLN A 279 -0.54 10.91 -6.31
N VAL A 280 -1.66 11.65 -6.36
CA VAL A 280 -2.30 12.20 -5.16
C VAL A 280 -2.79 11.07 -4.24
N GLN A 281 -3.42 10.04 -4.80
CA GLN A 281 -3.92 8.90 -4.02
C GLN A 281 -2.77 8.09 -3.40
N LEU A 282 -1.67 7.90 -4.12
CA LEU A 282 -0.47 7.26 -3.59
C LEU A 282 0.11 8.03 -2.40
N ALA A 283 0.19 9.37 -2.51
CA ALA A 283 0.66 10.21 -1.42
C ALA A 283 -0.27 10.12 -0.19
N ALA A 284 -1.58 10.15 -0.41
CA ALA A 284 -2.58 9.98 0.64
C ALA A 284 -2.46 8.61 1.33
N ALA A 285 -2.33 7.52 0.57
CA ALA A 285 -2.17 6.17 1.10
C ALA A 285 -0.86 6.03 1.91
N LYS A 286 0.25 6.61 1.45
CA LYS A 286 1.52 6.65 2.20
C LYS A 286 1.37 7.39 3.53
N LYS A 287 0.69 8.55 3.54
CA LYS A 287 0.41 9.28 4.78
C LYS A 287 -0.47 8.48 5.73
N ARG A 288 -1.53 7.86 5.20
CA ARG A 288 -2.48 7.02 5.96
C ARG A 288 -1.77 5.85 6.64
N LYS A 289 -0.89 5.14 5.91
CA LYS A 289 -0.03 4.08 6.46
C LYS A 289 0.90 4.59 7.57
N TYR A 290 1.52 5.75 7.37
CA TYR A 290 2.39 6.36 8.37
C TYR A 290 1.65 6.72 9.66
N ASP A 291 0.48 7.37 9.53
CA ASP A 291 -0.35 7.75 10.68
C ASP A 291 -0.86 6.52 11.44
N ALA A 292 -1.32 5.49 10.73
CA ALA A 292 -1.72 4.21 11.34
C ALA A 292 -0.53 3.51 12.03
N GLY A 293 0.68 3.59 11.47
CA GLY A 293 1.90 3.08 12.12
C GLY A 293 2.21 3.76 13.45
N ARG A 294 2.01 5.07 13.57
CA ARG A 294 2.17 5.79 14.84
C ARG A 294 1.11 5.41 15.87
N GLU A 295 -0.13 5.25 15.42
CA GLU A 295 -1.23 4.82 16.29
C GLU A 295 -0.99 3.40 16.81
N LEU A 296 -0.53 2.48 15.95
CA LEU A 296 -0.19 1.11 16.34
C LEU A 296 0.88 1.08 17.44
N ASP A 297 1.97 1.84 17.26
CA ASP A 297 3.04 1.96 18.25
C ASP A 297 2.53 2.58 19.57
N SER A 298 1.74 3.65 19.47
CA SER A 298 1.15 4.31 20.64
C SER A 298 0.20 3.40 21.42
N ALA A 299 -0.72 2.71 20.73
CA ALA A 299 -1.68 1.81 21.34
C ALA A 299 -1.00 0.57 21.94
N THR A 300 0.03 0.04 21.28
CA THR A 300 0.83 -1.08 21.81
C THR A 300 1.56 -0.70 23.09
N ARG A 301 2.23 0.47 23.12
CA ARG A 301 2.88 0.96 24.35
C ARG A 301 1.87 1.24 25.46
N GLY A 302 0.74 1.85 25.13
CA GLY A 302 -0.34 2.12 26.08
C GLY A 302 -0.89 0.84 26.71
N LYS A 303 -1.12 -0.20 25.90
CA LYS A 303 -1.52 -1.52 26.37
C LYS A 303 -0.53 -2.11 27.37
N VAL A 304 0.75 -2.15 27.01
CA VAL A 304 1.80 -2.72 27.87
C VAL A 304 1.90 -1.97 29.20
N ALA A 305 1.81 -0.63 29.16
CA ALA A 305 1.81 0.19 30.37
C ALA A 305 0.59 -0.11 31.25
N LYS A 306 -0.60 -0.26 30.66
CA LYS A 306 -1.82 -0.60 31.39
C LYS A 306 -1.77 -2.01 31.98
N GLU A 307 -1.29 -3.00 31.23
CA GLU A 307 -1.09 -4.36 31.73
C GLU A 307 -0.15 -4.40 32.94
N ALA A 308 0.93 -3.61 32.92
CA ALA A 308 1.85 -3.48 34.05
C ALA A 308 1.20 -2.79 35.27
N GLU A 309 0.38 -1.76 35.06
CA GLU A 309 -0.40 -1.11 36.12
C GLU A 309 -1.39 -2.10 36.77
N CYS A 310 -2.13 -2.84 35.96
CA CYS A 310 -3.09 -3.85 36.41
C CYS A 310 -2.41 -4.93 37.25
N GLU A 311 -1.24 -5.42 36.80
CA GLU A 311 -0.48 -6.41 37.56
C GLU A 311 0.04 -5.86 38.90
N ALA A 312 0.45 -4.59 38.93
CA ALA A 312 0.85 -3.92 40.17
C ALA A 312 -0.32 -3.82 41.16
N TRP A 313 -1.53 -3.48 40.69
CA TRP A 313 -2.74 -3.46 41.50
C TRP A 313 -3.11 -4.84 42.04
N ARG A 314 -3.10 -5.88 41.20
CA ARG A 314 -3.34 -7.28 41.62
C ARG A 314 -2.36 -7.73 42.69
N THR A 315 -1.08 -7.45 42.47
CA THR A 315 -0.04 -7.82 43.43
C THR A 315 -0.21 -7.09 44.76
N GLN A 316 -0.55 -5.80 44.72
CA GLN A 316 -0.80 -5.01 45.93
C GLN A 316 -2.01 -5.54 46.69
N TYR A 317 -3.14 -5.76 46.01
CA TYR A 317 -4.35 -6.30 46.61
C TYR A 317 -4.10 -7.69 47.25
N ALA A 318 -3.37 -8.58 46.57
CA ALA A 318 -3.04 -9.90 47.09
C ALA A 318 -2.20 -9.81 48.38
N ARG A 319 -1.13 -8.99 48.38
CA ARG A 319 -0.30 -8.77 49.58
C ARG A 319 -1.10 -8.21 50.75
N ASP A 320 -1.89 -7.17 50.51
CA ASP A 320 -2.65 -6.51 51.56
C ASP A 320 -3.75 -7.42 52.12
N THR A 321 -4.35 -8.25 51.27
CA THR A 321 -5.35 -9.26 51.67
C THR A 321 -4.73 -10.35 52.54
N GLU A 322 -3.53 -10.85 52.18
CA GLU A 322 -2.79 -11.80 52.99
C GLU A 322 -2.44 -11.20 54.36
N GLN A 323 -1.91 -9.97 54.37
CA GLN A 323 -1.59 -9.26 55.61
C GLN A 323 -2.83 -9.10 56.50
N ARG A 324 -3.94 -8.54 55.98
CA ARG A 324 -5.17 -8.36 56.75
C ARG A 324 -5.73 -9.69 57.27
N THR A 325 -5.60 -10.77 56.50
CA THR A 325 -6.03 -12.12 56.92
C THR A 325 -5.21 -12.60 58.13
N VAL A 326 -3.90 -12.43 58.10
CA VAL A 326 -3.02 -12.76 59.24
C VAL A 326 -3.37 -11.91 60.47
N GLU A 327 -3.55 -10.60 60.28
CA GLU A 327 -3.88 -9.66 61.36
C GLU A 327 -5.23 -10.00 62.03
N ILE A 328 -6.26 -10.28 61.24
CA ILE A 328 -7.57 -10.75 61.72
C ILE A 328 -7.41 -12.07 62.49
N GLY A 329 -6.58 -13.00 61.99
CA GLY A 329 -6.30 -14.28 62.64
C GLY A 329 -5.67 -14.11 64.03
N ILE A 330 -4.69 -13.22 64.15
CA ILE A 330 -4.03 -12.89 65.42
C ILE A 330 -5.03 -12.29 66.42
N ILE A 331 -5.83 -11.32 65.99
CA ILE A 331 -6.83 -10.69 66.87
C ILE A 331 -7.83 -11.75 67.37
N ARG A 332 -8.33 -12.62 66.49
CA ARG A 332 -9.23 -13.73 66.87
C ARG A 332 -8.60 -14.69 67.89
N GLN A 333 -7.32 -15.03 67.72
CA GLN A 333 -6.61 -15.89 68.67
C GLN A 333 -6.51 -15.22 70.05
N VAL A 334 -6.19 -13.92 70.11
CA VAL A 334 -6.16 -13.15 71.35
C VAL A 334 -7.55 -13.07 71.99
N GLU A 335 -8.60 -12.74 71.22
CA GLU A 335 -9.99 -12.72 71.67
C GLU A 335 -10.40 -14.06 72.31
N GLN A 336 -10.08 -15.18 71.64
CA GLN A 336 -10.42 -16.51 72.11
C GLN A 336 -9.69 -16.87 73.41
N ILE A 337 -8.40 -16.55 73.52
CA ILE A 337 -7.62 -16.80 74.74
C ILE A 337 -8.19 -15.99 75.92
N LEU A 338 -8.50 -14.71 75.72
CA LEU A 338 -9.09 -13.87 76.77
C LEU A 338 -10.49 -14.35 77.20
N ALA A 339 -11.32 -14.82 76.26
CA ALA A 339 -12.68 -15.29 76.55
C ALA A 339 -12.73 -16.66 77.24
N THR A 340 -11.81 -17.58 76.92
CA THR A 340 -11.88 -18.98 77.37
C THR A 340 -10.85 -19.35 78.44
N LYS A 341 -9.79 -18.56 78.59
CA LYS A 341 -8.62 -18.88 79.44
C LYS A 341 -8.22 -17.69 80.31
N LEU A 342 -9.23 -16.98 80.83
CA LEU A 342 -9.11 -15.68 81.50
C LEU A 342 -8.14 -15.67 82.70
N GLU A 343 -8.13 -16.72 83.54
CA GLU A 343 -7.21 -16.82 84.67
C GLU A 343 -5.74 -16.95 84.22
N GLY A 344 -5.47 -17.79 83.22
CA GLY A 344 -4.13 -17.97 82.67
C GLY A 344 -3.63 -16.76 81.89
N ALA A 345 -4.50 -16.17 81.05
CA ALA A 345 -4.17 -14.94 80.33
C ALA A 345 -3.93 -13.76 81.29
N SER A 346 -4.77 -13.60 82.33
CA SER A 346 -4.59 -12.57 83.36
C SER A 346 -3.30 -12.75 84.15
N SER A 347 -2.91 -13.99 84.47
CA SER A 347 -1.64 -14.30 85.13
C SER A 347 -0.43 -13.94 84.25
N TYR A 348 -0.45 -14.34 82.98
CA TYR A 348 0.60 -14.01 82.01
C TYR A 348 0.74 -12.49 81.80
N ILE A 349 -0.38 -11.79 81.60
CA ILE A 349 -0.40 -10.35 81.37
C ILE A 349 0.03 -9.58 82.63
N LYS A 350 -0.37 -10.01 83.84
CA LYS A 350 0.13 -9.42 85.10
C LYS A 350 1.64 -9.61 85.27
N GLY A 351 2.19 -10.73 84.80
CA GLY A 351 3.63 -10.96 84.72
C GLY A 351 4.38 -9.96 83.83
N ARG A 352 3.68 -9.29 82.90
CA ARG A 352 4.23 -8.22 82.04
C ARG A 352 4.06 -6.81 82.64
N ILE A 353 3.23 -6.65 83.68
CA ILE A 353 2.94 -5.35 84.33
C ILE A 353 3.99 -5.04 85.42
N ASN A 354 4.59 -6.08 85.98
CA ASN A 354 5.72 -6.03 86.92
C ASN A 354 7.04 -6.09 86.16
#